data_AF-A0A518DJS1-F1
#
_entry.id   AF-A0A518DJS1-F1
#
_cell.length_a   1.000
_cell.length_b   1.000
_cell.length_c   1.000
_cell.angle_alpha   90.00
_cell.angle_beta   90.00
_cell.angle_gamma   90.00
#
_symmetry.space_group_name_H-M   'P 1'
#
loop_
_entity.id
_entity.type
_entity.pdbx_description
1 polymer ?
#
loop_
_entity_poly.entity_id
_entity_poly.type
_entity_poly.pdbx_seq_one_letter_code
_entity_poly.pdbx_strand_id
1 'polypeptide(L)'
;MPSIPETLSGIVHGRVIELDAACALPDGQAVVVTVRSVGPPQEPRTGEGILASAGSWSDDPDGVDEFLRITREARRRDRPPIDP
;
A
#
# COMPACT_ATOMS: atom_id res chain seq x y z
N MET A 1 -18.86 9.95 37.40
CA MET A 1 -17.70 9.03 37.31
C MET A 1 -16.85 9.46 36.13
N PRO A 2 -15.52 9.54 36.23
CA PRO A 2 -14.69 9.81 35.06
C PRO A 2 -14.73 8.59 34.13
N SER A 3 -15.19 8.78 32.89
CA SER A 3 -15.12 7.77 31.83
C SER A 3 -13.69 7.69 31.29
N ILE A 4 -13.17 6.47 31.13
CA ILE A 4 -11.91 6.25 30.41
C ILE A 4 -12.16 6.65 28.94
N PRO A 5 -11.31 7.50 28.32
CA PRO A 5 -11.49 7.87 26.93
C PRO A 5 -11.25 6.64 26.05
N GLU A 6 -12.29 6.17 25.39
CA GLU A 6 -12.19 5.13 24.37
C GLU A 6 -11.62 5.76 23.10
N THR A 7 -10.58 5.14 22.52
CA THR A 7 -9.99 5.61 21.26
C THR A 7 -10.55 4.77 20.13
N LEU A 8 -11.35 5.40 19.26
CA LEU A 8 -11.94 4.77 18.08
C LEU A 8 -11.34 5.40 16.82
N SER A 9 -11.07 4.58 15.81
CA SER A 9 -10.65 5.03 14.48
C SER A 9 -11.84 5.12 13.54
N GLY A 10 -11.71 5.98 12.53
CA GLY A 10 -12.77 6.20 11.57
C GLY A 10 -12.37 7.22 10.50
N ILE A 11 -13.25 7.37 9.52
CA ILE A 11 -13.06 8.26 8.37
C ILE A 11 -14.01 9.45 8.51
N VAL A 12 -13.47 10.66 8.30
CA VAL A 12 -14.26 11.90 8.35
C VAL A 12 -14.90 12.15 6.99
N HIS A 13 -16.23 12.09 6.95
CA HIS A 13 -17.08 12.43 5.80
C HIS A 13 -17.78 13.78 6.06
N GLY A 14 -17.06 14.87 5.82
CA GLY A 14 -17.58 16.23 6.03
C GLY A 14 -17.84 16.53 7.51
N ARG A 15 -19.09 16.33 7.96
CA ARG A 15 -19.52 16.54 9.36
C ARG A 15 -19.81 15.23 10.11
N VAL A 16 -19.75 14.10 9.42
CA VAL A 16 -20.00 12.78 9.98
C VAL A 16 -18.65 12.06 10.09
N ILE A 17 -18.40 11.38 11.21
CA ILE A 17 -17.27 10.47 11.36
C ILE A 17 -17.83 9.06 11.30
N GLU A 18 -17.46 8.30 10.29
CA GLU A 18 -17.78 6.88 10.18
C GLU A 18 -16.73 6.10 10.95
N LEU A 19 -17.14 5.35 11.97
CA LEU A 19 -16.23 4.60 12.84
C LEU A 19 -16.02 3.19 12.28
N ASP A 20 -14.79 2.68 12.39
CA ASP A 20 -14.46 1.31 11.95
C ASP A 20 -15.08 0.24 12.88
N ALA A 21 -15.45 0.64 14.09
CA ALA A 21 -16.06 -0.22 15.11
C ALA A 21 -17.28 0.46 15.75
N ALA A 22 -18.23 -0.36 16.21
CA ALA A 22 -19.43 0.12 16.89
C ALA A 22 -19.09 0.82 18.21
N CYS A 23 -19.66 2.00 18.43
CA CYS A 23 -19.55 2.71 19.69
C CYS A 23 -20.51 2.10 20.72
N ALA A 24 -20.05 1.89 21.96
CA ALA A 24 -20.90 1.40 23.05
C ALA A 24 -21.86 2.47 23.61
N LEU A 25 -21.82 3.70 23.09
CA LEU A 25 -22.67 4.79 23.52
C LEU A 25 -24.04 4.72 22.85
N PRO A 26 -25.13 5.04 23.58
CA PRO A 26 -26.47 5.09 23.01
C PRO A 26 -26.63 6.27 22.05
N ASP A 27 -27.51 6.08 21.06
CA ASP A 27 -27.87 7.11 20.10
C ASP A 27 -28.42 8.36 20.79
N GLY A 28 -27.99 9.54 20.31
CA GLY A 28 -28.41 10.84 20.83
C GLY A 28 -27.61 11.35 22.04
N GLN A 29 -26.63 10.59 22.54
CA GLN A 29 -25.76 11.05 23.62
C GLN A 29 -24.79 12.13 23.13
N ALA A 30 -24.73 13.26 23.85
CA ALA A 30 -23.74 14.30 23.60
C ALA A 30 -22.34 13.83 24.03
N VAL A 31 -21.36 13.97 23.13
CA VAL A 31 -19.97 13.56 23.35
C VAL A 31 -19.00 14.67 22.98
N VAL A 32 -17.85 14.70 23.64
CA VAL A 32 -16.72 15.56 23.26
C VAL A 32 -15.73 14.68 22.50
N VAL A 33 -15.39 15.09 21.28
CA VAL A 33 -14.51 14.32 20.39
C VAL A 33 -13.16 15.04 20.26
N THR A 34 -12.06 14.30 20.43
CA THR A 34 -10.72 14.78 20.10
C THR A 34 -10.28 14.13 18.79
N VAL A 35 -10.15 14.93 17.74
CA VAL A 35 -9.74 14.44 16.42
C VAL A 35 -8.22 14.58 16.27
N ARG A 36 -7.56 13.47 15.94
CA ARG A 36 -6.14 13.45 15.57
C ARG A 36 -6.03 12.96 14.14
N SER A 37 -5.41 13.74 13.26
CA SER A 37 -5.02 13.24 11.94
C SER A 37 -3.94 12.18 12.13
N VAL A 38 -4.32 10.92 11.92
CA VAL A 38 -3.39 9.91 11.41
C VAL A 38 -3.04 10.38 9.99
N GLY A 39 -1.79 10.29 9.57
CA GLY A 39 -1.34 10.87 8.30
C GLY A 39 -2.14 10.37 7.09
N PRO A 40 -1.87 10.90 5.87
CA PRO A 40 -2.47 10.31 4.67
C PRO A 40 -2.24 8.80 4.69
N PRO A 41 -3.20 8.00 4.19
CA PRO A 41 -2.94 6.59 3.89
C PRO A 41 -1.59 6.54 3.19
N GLN A 42 -0.68 5.68 3.64
CA GLN A 42 0.60 5.53 2.96
C GLN A 42 0.27 5.15 1.52
N GLU A 43 0.42 6.11 0.61
CA GLU A 43 0.34 5.79 -0.80
C GLU A 43 1.41 4.73 -1.05
N PRO A 44 1.06 3.61 -1.70
CA PRO A 44 2.05 2.62 -2.05
C PRO A 44 3.16 3.34 -2.82
N ARG A 45 4.40 3.21 -2.36
CA ARG A 45 5.53 3.89 -3.00
C ARG A 45 5.52 3.53 -4.49
N THR A 46 5.78 4.51 -5.35
CA THR A 46 5.90 4.30 -6.80
C THR A 46 6.78 3.07 -7.06
N GLY A 47 6.19 2.01 -7.64
CA GLY A 47 6.87 0.74 -7.90
C GLY A 47 6.52 -0.43 -6.97
N GLU A 48 5.77 -0.23 -5.88
CA GLU A 48 5.37 -1.32 -4.97
C GLU A 48 4.53 -2.40 -5.67
N GLY A 49 3.65 -2.02 -6.59
CA GLY A 49 2.90 -3.00 -7.38
C GLY A 49 3.79 -3.85 -8.31
N ILE A 50 4.89 -3.27 -8.81
CA ILE A 50 5.87 -3.98 -9.64
C ILE A 50 6.67 -4.94 -8.76
N LEU A 51 7.12 -4.48 -7.58
CA LEU A 51 7.84 -5.31 -6.61
C LEU A 51 6.99 -6.47 -6.11
N ALA A 52 5.72 -6.22 -5.77
CA ALA A 52 4.79 -7.25 -5.31
C ALA A 52 4.49 -8.31 -6.39
N SER A 53 4.55 -7.93 -7.68
CA SER A 53 4.31 -8.84 -8.81
C SER A 53 5.57 -9.57 -9.27
N ALA A 54 6.77 -9.10 -8.90
CA ALA A 54 8.05 -9.66 -9.33
C ALA A 54 8.40 -11.00 -8.64
N GLY A 55 7.71 -11.36 -7.55
CA GLY A 55 7.95 -12.61 -6.82
C GLY A 55 9.39 -12.68 -6.30
N SER A 56 10.02 -13.85 -6.34
CA SER A 56 11.39 -14.04 -5.82
C SER A 56 12.46 -13.18 -6.51
N TRP A 57 12.16 -12.59 -7.67
CA TRP A 57 13.06 -11.67 -8.35
C TRP A 57 13.13 -10.28 -7.68
N SER A 58 12.20 -9.93 -6.78
CA SER A 58 12.27 -8.67 -6.03
C SER A 58 13.44 -8.62 -5.04
N ASP A 59 13.86 -9.79 -4.55
CA ASP A 59 14.80 -9.92 -3.44
C ASP A 59 16.27 -10.03 -3.90
N ASP A 60 16.49 -10.20 -5.21
CA ASP A 60 17.82 -10.36 -5.82
C ASP A 60 17.94 -9.54 -7.13
N PRO A 61 18.13 -8.22 -7.02
CA PRO A 61 18.27 -7.35 -8.19
C PRO A 61 19.51 -7.67 -9.03
N ASP A 62 20.62 -8.08 -8.40
CA ASP A 62 21.86 -8.41 -9.11
C ASP A 62 21.70 -9.69 -9.95
N GLY A 63 20.97 -10.68 -9.42
CA GLY A 63 20.62 -11.90 -10.15
C GLY A 63 19.70 -11.65 -11.35
N VAL A 64 18.74 -10.72 -11.23
CA VAL A 64 17.89 -10.26 -12.35
C VAL A 64 18.77 -9.71 -13.48
N ASP A 65 19.69 -8.80 -13.16
CA ASP A 65 20.52 -8.14 -14.15
C ASP A 65 21.42 -9.11 -14.91
N GLU A 66 22.02 -10.07 -14.21
CA GLU A 66 22.83 -11.11 -14.82
C GLU A 66 22.00 -12.04 -15.73
N PHE A 67 20.81 -12.45 -15.28
CA PHE A 67 19.89 -13.25 -16.09
C PHE A 67 19.47 -12.52 -17.37
N LEU A 68 19.15 -11.22 -17.27
CA LEU A 68 18.79 -10.41 -18.42
C LEU A 68 19.96 -10.26 -19.40
N ARG A 69 21.18 -10.11 -18.90
CA ARG A 69 22.40 -10.05 -19.71
C ARG A 69 22.59 -11.35 -20.51
N ILE A 70 22.57 -12.50 -19.83
CA ILE A 70 22.72 -13.82 -20.45
C ILE A 70 21.62 -14.05 -21.50
N THR A 71 20.37 -13.74 -21.16
CA THR A 71 19.23 -13.93 -22.06
C THR A 71 19.34 -13.05 -23.32
N ARG A 72 19.80 -11.80 -23.17
CA ARG A 72 20.04 -10.90 -24.31
C ARG A 72 21.15 -11.41 -25.22
N GLU A 73 22.23 -11.94 -24.65
CA GLU A 73 23.34 -12.52 -25.41
C GLU A 73 22.90 -13.76 -26.19
N ALA A 74 22.15 -14.66 -25.56
CA ALA A 74 21.58 -15.84 -26.21
C ALA A 74 20.66 -15.46 -27.38
N ARG A 75 19.71 -14.54 -27.15
CA ARG A 75 18.79 -14.06 -28.20
C ARG A 75 19.48 -13.37 -29.36
N ARG A 76 20.64 -12.74 -29.14
CA ARG A 76 21.44 -12.15 -30.23
C ARG A 76 22.08 -13.20 -31.12
N ARG A 77 22.48 -14.36 -30.58
CA ARG A 77 23.09 -15.46 -31.35
C ARG A 77 22.07 -16.16 -32.25
N ASP A 78 20.85 -16.33 -31.76
CA ASP A 78 19.78 -17.01 -32.50
C ASP A 78 18.96 -16.07 -33.38
N ARG A 79 19.32 -14.78 -33.42
CA ARG A 79 18.61 -13.78 -34.24
C ARG A 79 18.95 -14.02 -35.71
N PRO A 80 17.97 -14.33 -36.58
CA PRO A 80 18.20 -14.38 -38.02
C PRO A 80 18.68 -13.01 -38.52
N PRO A 81 19.54 -12.95 -39.55
CA PRO A 81 19.88 -11.70 -40.19
C PRO A 81 18.61 -11.03 -40.71
N ILE A 82 18.50 -9.71 -40.49
CA ILE A 82 17.43 -8.90 -41.08
C ILE A 82 17.91 -8.60 -42.50
N ASP A 83 17.31 -9.23 -43.50
CA ASP A 83 17.50 -8.83 -44.89
C ASP A 83 16.89 -7.42 -45.11
N PRO A 84 17.56 -6.54 -45.86
CA PRO A 84 17.06 -5.21 -46.20
C PRO A 84 15.88 -5.22 -47.18
#